data_AF-A0A660V2W3-F1
#
_entry.id   AF-A0A660V2W3-F1
#
_cell.length_a   1.000
_cell.length_b   1.000
_cell.length_c   1.000
_cell.angle_alpha   90.00
_cell.angle_beta   90.00
_cell.angle_gamma   90.00
#
_symmetry.space_group_name_H-M   'P 1'
#
loop_
_entity.id
_entity.type
_entity.pdbx_description
1 polymer ?
#
loop_
_entity_poly.entity_id
_entity_poly.type
_entity_poly.pdbx_seq_one_letter_code
_entity_poly.pdbx_strand_id
1 'polypeptide(L)'
;FPVEITDVWGLIRFGEWGAEIVALEGKAGGGEAAIWGEVRKKNGRWMSRLRVEAYDVVVDERLRRTLPEFARYYFDLFKPRGHADFACHLDGPTDNLNCTFALTLRNCAVSVPHFPYPLPDTSGKVVIDVGTGSVAMEHIVCRDGAIVVDGVSAPQGNKRLTHLAIKLRGLQIDDDLLAALPGGDILSELRLSGRVSGCVDLTICQNAKTAITYSALLYPHKCSIYAGVEFDNISGSVVLSGHYGRENHLAPIRLDLRGITVYGFQIERVACTMEVGEEGVRFSELNGSVYGGRLKGSVSVSSDGVALTVSVSKASVRRAAEHLFGTKMRKVTGDVSASFSGKFSKKSVSGSGMIRLRHANIWQVPFFSELVRVLSLGAVKGVPFDKAGAEFELKNDRIRFPNAYFYSAVIGLKGRGSLTYTGRLRFKFAIKIAPSVMKYLPPVNWVIDLIKNNIVEILVRGTAKRPTIILAPFQPLADFFRSDY
;
A
#
# COMPACT_ATOMS: atom_id res chain seq x y z
N PHE A 1 -13.55 -44.33 -16.18
CA PHE A 1 -12.85 -44.18 -14.89
C PHE A 1 -11.64 -45.10 -14.91
N PRO A 2 -10.40 -44.59 -15.04
CA PRO A 2 -9.21 -45.42 -15.17
C PRO A 2 -8.33 -45.42 -13.90
N VAL A 3 -8.91 -45.18 -12.71
CA VAL A 3 -8.29 -45.62 -11.46
C VAL A 3 -8.79 -47.03 -11.23
N GLU A 4 -7.86 -47.97 -11.03
CA GLU A 4 -8.23 -49.34 -10.68
C GLU A 4 -9.02 -49.33 -9.36
N ILE A 5 -10.23 -49.88 -9.40
CA ILE A 5 -11.00 -50.12 -8.19
C ILE A 5 -10.71 -51.55 -7.77
N THR A 6 -10.19 -51.68 -6.56
CA THR A 6 -9.84 -52.96 -5.93
C THR A 6 -10.83 -53.28 -4.82
N ASP A 7 -10.84 -54.52 -4.34
CA ASP A 7 -11.75 -54.98 -3.27
C ASP A 7 -13.25 -54.71 -3.58
N VAL A 8 -13.65 -54.89 -4.85
CA VAL A 8 -15.00 -54.53 -5.30
C VAL A 8 -16.04 -55.53 -4.79
N TRP A 9 -17.08 -55.03 -4.14
CA TRP A 9 -18.26 -55.81 -3.74
C TRP A 9 -19.53 -54.98 -3.90
N GLY A 10 -20.68 -55.62 -4.07
CA GLY A 10 -21.95 -54.90 -4.22
C GLY A 10 -23.04 -55.70 -4.92
N LEU A 11 -24.08 -54.99 -5.37
CA LEU A 11 -25.27 -55.57 -5.96
C LEU A 11 -25.57 -54.95 -7.32
N ILE A 12 -25.70 -55.82 -8.34
CA ILE A 12 -26.20 -55.48 -9.67
C ILE A 12 -27.49 -56.27 -9.89
N ARG A 13 -28.55 -55.61 -10.33
CA ARG A 13 -29.81 -56.24 -10.74
C ARG A 13 -29.91 -56.24 -12.25
N PHE A 14 -30.05 -57.42 -12.83
CA PHE A 14 -30.27 -57.57 -14.27
C PHE A 14 -31.77 -57.66 -14.56
N GLY A 15 -32.22 -56.95 -15.58
CA GLY A 15 -33.56 -57.03 -16.13
C GLY A 15 -33.51 -57.32 -17.64
N GLU A 16 -34.67 -57.57 -18.23
CA GLU A 16 -34.79 -57.95 -19.64
C GLU A 16 -34.23 -56.90 -20.62
N TRP A 17 -34.23 -55.62 -20.22
CA TRP A 17 -33.84 -54.48 -21.07
C TRP A 17 -32.72 -53.63 -20.46
N GLY A 18 -31.99 -54.14 -19.47
CA GLY A 18 -30.95 -53.37 -18.79
C GLY A 18 -30.39 -53.98 -17.52
N ALA A 19 -29.50 -53.24 -16.88
CA ALA A 19 -28.96 -53.53 -15.56
C ALA A 19 -28.99 -52.28 -14.68
N GLU A 20 -29.33 -52.46 -13.40
CA GLU A 20 -29.25 -51.46 -12.35
C GLU A 20 -28.06 -51.81 -11.45
N ILE A 21 -27.13 -50.87 -11.32
CA ILE A 21 -26.04 -50.91 -10.34
C ILE A 21 -26.57 -50.25 -9.07
N VAL A 22 -27.07 -51.06 -8.14
CA VAL A 22 -27.67 -50.59 -6.88
C VAL A 22 -26.61 -49.95 -6.00
N ALA A 23 -25.44 -50.59 -5.89
CA ALA A 23 -24.21 -50.05 -5.32
C ALA A 23 -23.09 -51.04 -5.63
N LEU A 24 -21.94 -50.55 -6.10
CA LEU A 24 -20.66 -51.27 -6.05
C LEU A 24 -19.69 -50.43 -5.26
N GLU A 25 -19.10 -51.00 -4.23
CA GLU A 25 -18.15 -50.36 -3.33
C GLU A 25 -16.78 -51.02 -3.48
N GLY A 26 -15.70 -50.27 -3.24
CA GLY A 26 -14.34 -50.76 -3.30
C GLY A 26 -13.34 -49.68 -2.89
N LYS A 27 -12.08 -49.82 -3.31
CA LYS A 27 -11.01 -48.87 -3.02
C LYS A 27 -10.39 -48.32 -4.29
N ALA A 28 -10.16 -47.01 -4.35
CA ALA A 28 -9.49 -46.35 -5.46
C ALA A 28 -8.54 -45.25 -4.95
N GLY A 29 -7.30 -45.23 -5.47
CA GLY A 29 -6.37 -44.11 -5.23
C GLY A 29 -6.01 -43.85 -3.77
N GLY A 30 -6.06 -44.88 -2.92
CA GLY A 30 -5.79 -44.79 -1.48
C GLY A 30 -7.02 -44.58 -0.60
N GLY A 31 -8.18 -44.30 -1.19
CA GLY A 31 -9.45 -44.08 -0.48
C GLY A 31 -10.56 -45.04 -0.88
N GLU A 32 -11.77 -44.77 -0.40
CA GLU A 32 -12.99 -45.54 -0.70
C GLU A 32 -13.61 -45.07 -2.01
N ALA A 33 -14.20 -46.00 -2.76
CA ALA A 33 -14.86 -45.69 -4.02
C ALA A 33 -16.20 -46.42 -4.13
N ALA A 34 -17.15 -45.79 -4.83
CA ALA A 34 -18.46 -46.36 -5.05
C ALA A 34 -19.03 -46.00 -6.41
N ILE A 35 -19.86 -46.89 -6.95
CA ILE A 35 -20.51 -46.77 -8.26
C ILE A 35 -21.99 -47.05 -8.10
N TRP A 36 -22.80 -46.19 -8.72
CA TRP A 36 -24.25 -46.34 -8.84
C TRP A 36 -24.68 -46.04 -10.26
N GLY A 37 -25.82 -46.58 -10.67
CA GLY A 37 -26.47 -46.13 -11.89
C GLY A 37 -27.27 -47.19 -12.62
N GLU A 38 -27.61 -46.88 -13.86
CA GLU A 38 -28.40 -47.76 -14.72
C GLU A 38 -27.83 -47.79 -16.14
N VAL A 39 -27.96 -48.96 -16.77
CA VAL A 39 -27.77 -49.14 -18.20
C VAL A 39 -29.06 -49.74 -18.76
N ARG A 40 -29.71 -49.06 -19.69
CA ARG A 40 -30.99 -49.50 -20.26
C ARG A 40 -31.07 -49.27 -21.75
N LYS A 41 -31.81 -50.12 -22.45
CA LYS A 41 -32.07 -49.95 -23.88
C LYS A 41 -33.23 -48.97 -24.09
N LYS A 42 -33.01 -47.89 -24.84
CA LYS A 42 -34.03 -46.90 -25.22
C LYS A 42 -33.95 -46.61 -26.73
N ASN A 43 -35.05 -46.75 -27.44
CA ASN A 43 -35.14 -46.53 -28.90
C ASN A 43 -34.06 -47.28 -29.69
N GLY A 44 -33.77 -48.54 -29.31
CA GLY A 44 -32.75 -49.37 -29.97
C GLY A 44 -31.30 -49.09 -29.57
N ARG A 45 -31.02 -48.05 -28.78
CA ARG A 45 -29.67 -47.72 -28.28
C ARG A 45 -29.53 -48.01 -26.80
N TRP A 46 -28.34 -48.41 -26.37
CA TRP A 46 -28.01 -48.54 -24.96
C TRP A 46 -27.70 -47.17 -24.39
N MET A 47 -28.41 -46.81 -23.33
CA MET A 47 -28.24 -45.57 -22.58
C MET A 47 -27.67 -45.92 -21.22
N SER A 48 -26.69 -45.16 -20.75
CA SER A 48 -26.03 -45.37 -19.47
C SER A 48 -26.07 -44.08 -18.67
N ARG A 49 -26.46 -44.18 -17.41
CA ARG A 49 -26.35 -43.11 -16.41
C ARG A 49 -25.62 -43.68 -15.21
N LEU A 50 -24.35 -43.33 -15.06
CA LEU A 50 -23.49 -43.82 -13.99
C LEU A 50 -22.95 -42.66 -13.16
N ARG A 51 -22.84 -42.89 -11.86
CA ARG A 51 -22.15 -42.02 -10.91
C ARG A 51 -21.05 -42.84 -10.27
N VAL A 52 -19.83 -42.36 -10.40
CA VAL A 52 -18.65 -42.96 -9.75
C VAL A 52 -18.11 -41.92 -8.77
N GLU A 53 -17.90 -42.31 -7.52
CA GLU A 53 -17.32 -41.46 -6.50
C GLU A 53 -16.11 -42.14 -5.88
N ALA A 54 -15.13 -41.33 -5.48
CA ALA A 54 -14.04 -41.78 -4.64
C ALA A 54 -13.72 -40.68 -3.62
N TYR A 55 -13.48 -41.07 -2.38
CA TYR A 55 -13.31 -40.17 -1.25
C TYR A 55 -11.88 -40.25 -0.74
N ASP A 56 -11.33 -39.12 -0.31
CA ASP A 56 -9.97 -39.04 0.25
C ASP A 56 -8.87 -39.58 -0.68
N VAL A 57 -8.99 -39.31 -1.98
CA VAL A 57 -8.03 -39.75 -2.99
C VAL A 57 -6.77 -38.89 -2.92
N VAL A 58 -5.61 -39.54 -2.91
CA VAL A 58 -4.31 -38.84 -2.93
C VAL A 58 -4.14 -38.13 -4.27
N VAL A 59 -3.83 -36.83 -4.23
CA VAL A 59 -3.57 -36.02 -5.42
C VAL A 59 -2.13 -36.25 -5.88
N ASP A 60 -1.94 -37.26 -6.74
CA ASP A 60 -0.65 -37.71 -7.23
C ASP A 60 -0.63 -37.98 -8.76
N GLU A 61 0.47 -38.57 -9.24
CA GLU A 61 0.65 -38.95 -10.64
C GLU A 61 -0.39 -39.99 -11.12
N ARG A 62 -0.93 -40.82 -10.23
CA ARG A 62 -1.97 -41.80 -10.59
C ARG A 62 -3.27 -41.06 -10.92
N LEU A 63 -3.69 -40.13 -10.07
CA LEU A 63 -4.85 -39.27 -10.34
C LEU A 63 -4.63 -38.46 -11.63
N ARG A 64 -3.46 -37.85 -11.80
CA ARG A 64 -3.11 -37.10 -13.02
C ARG A 64 -3.32 -37.93 -14.29
N ARG A 65 -2.85 -39.17 -14.34
CA ARG A 65 -2.99 -40.06 -15.51
C ARG A 65 -4.45 -40.35 -15.85
N THR A 66 -5.38 -40.19 -14.92
CA THR A 66 -6.81 -40.43 -15.15
C THR A 66 -7.56 -39.24 -15.74
N LEU A 67 -6.97 -38.05 -15.65
CA LEU A 67 -7.57 -36.84 -16.19
C LEU A 67 -7.50 -36.84 -17.73
N PRO A 68 -8.50 -36.23 -18.40
CA PRO A 68 -8.41 -35.90 -19.83
C PRO A 68 -7.14 -35.10 -20.14
N GLU A 69 -6.62 -35.21 -21.36
CA GLU A 69 -5.35 -34.56 -21.76
C GLU A 69 -5.32 -33.05 -21.45
N PHE A 70 -6.39 -32.33 -21.77
CA PHE A 70 -6.48 -30.90 -21.49
C PHE A 70 -6.53 -30.57 -19.99
N ALA A 71 -7.02 -31.48 -19.15
CA ALA A 71 -7.05 -31.32 -17.71
C ALA A 71 -5.70 -31.67 -17.06
N ARG A 72 -4.93 -32.59 -17.66
CA ARG A 72 -3.54 -32.88 -17.25
C ARG A 72 -2.66 -31.64 -17.34
N TYR A 73 -2.87 -30.79 -18.36
CA TYR A 73 -2.20 -29.50 -18.46
C TYR A 73 -2.36 -28.67 -17.17
N TYR A 74 -3.57 -28.56 -16.64
CA TYR A 74 -3.82 -27.82 -15.39
C TYR A 74 -3.18 -28.49 -14.18
N PHE A 75 -3.24 -29.81 -14.11
CA PHE A 75 -2.57 -30.56 -13.05
C PHE A 75 -1.05 -30.30 -13.07
N ASP A 76 -0.43 -30.33 -14.25
CA ASP A 76 1.01 -30.09 -14.44
C ASP A 76 1.41 -28.64 -14.15
N LEU A 77 0.53 -27.71 -14.50
CA LEU A 77 0.71 -26.28 -14.30
C LEU A 77 0.64 -25.92 -12.81
N PHE A 78 -0.37 -26.43 -12.11
CA PHE A 78 -0.66 -26.06 -10.73
C PHE A 78 -0.02 -26.98 -9.68
N LYS A 79 0.43 -28.17 -10.11
CA LYS A 79 1.08 -29.20 -9.28
C LYS A 79 0.40 -29.39 -7.91
N PRO A 80 -0.93 -29.61 -7.88
CA PRO A 80 -1.65 -29.74 -6.63
C PRO A 80 -1.14 -30.96 -5.85
N ARG A 81 -1.04 -30.84 -4.52
CA ARG A 81 -0.64 -31.92 -3.61
C ARG A 81 -1.55 -31.93 -2.39
N GLY A 82 -1.97 -33.11 -1.96
CA GLY A 82 -2.90 -33.27 -0.83
C GLY A 82 -3.93 -34.34 -1.16
N HIS A 83 -5.16 -34.11 -0.72
CA HIS A 83 -6.26 -35.06 -0.85
C HIS A 83 -7.46 -34.41 -1.55
N ALA A 84 -8.22 -35.19 -2.30
CA ALA A 84 -9.43 -34.71 -2.94
C ALA A 84 -10.51 -35.79 -2.98
N ASP A 85 -11.77 -35.37 -2.92
CA ASP A 85 -12.86 -36.23 -3.33
C ASP A 85 -13.05 -36.09 -4.83
N PHE A 86 -13.39 -37.20 -5.45
CA PHE A 86 -13.63 -37.32 -6.87
C PHE A 86 -15.06 -37.78 -7.10
N ALA A 87 -15.76 -37.12 -8.02
CA ALA A 87 -17.01 -37.61 -8.56
C ALA A 87 -16.99 -37.55 -10.09
N CYS A 88 -17.52 -38.57 -10.73
CA CYS A 88 -17.67 -38.66 -12.17
C CYS A 88 -19.12 -39.01 -12.50
N HIS A 89 -19.74 -38.20 -13.34
CA HIS A 89 -21.05 -38.46 -13.89
C HIS A 89 -20.92 -38.80 -15.37
N LEU A 90 -21.44 -39.97 -15.75
CA LEU A 90 -21.54 -40.44 -17.12
C LEU A 90 -23.02 -40.48 -17.50
N ASP A 91 -23.44 -39.77 -18.53
CA ASP A 91 -24.82 -39.82 -19.03
C ASP A 91 -24.83 -39.85 -20.57
N GLY A 92 -25.72 -40.66 -21.15
CA GLY A 92 -25.95 -40.71 -22.59
C GLY A 92 -25.83 -42.10 -23.23
N PRO A 93 -25.75 -42.16 -24.57
CA PRO A 93 -25.52 -43.40 -25.30
C PRO A 93 -24.18 -44.04 -24.91
N THR A 94 -24.13 -45.37 -24.74
CA THR A 94 -22.92 -46.08 -24.30
C THR A 94 -21.73 -45.94 -25.26
N ASP A 95 -21.99 -45.60 -26.52
CA ASP A 95 -20.98 -45.32 -27.56
C ASP A 95 -20.52 -43.86 -27.59
N ASN A 96 -21.20 -42.96 -26.87
CA ASN A 96 -20.88 -41.53 -26.79
C ASN A 96 -21.38 -40.91 -25.47
N LEU A 97 -20.75 -41.29 -24.36
CA LEU A 97 -21.12 -40.82 -23.03
C LEU A 97 -20.63 -39.39 -22.79
N ASN A 98 -21.53 -38.53 -22.33
CA ASN A 98 -21.12 -37.26 -21.74
C ASN A 98 -20.50 -37.55 -20.37
N CYS A 99 -19.33 -36.97 -20.13
CA CYS A 99 -18.57 -37.19 -18.91
C CYS A 99 -18.32 -35.86 -18.21
N THR A 100 -18.74 -35.76 -16.95
CA THR A 100 -18.44 -34.62 -16.07
C THR A 100 -17.64 -35.12 -14.87
N PHE A 101 -16.47 -34.54 -14.64
CA PHE A 101 -15.66 -34.79 -13.45
C PHE A 101 -15.82 -33.65 -12.45
N ALA A 102 -15.90 -33.95 -11.17
CA ALA A 102 -15.82 -32.99 -10.09
C ALA A 102 -14.73 -33.43 -9.10
N LEU A 103 -13.84 -32.51 -8.77
CA LEU A 103 -12.78 -32.68 -7.80
C LEU A 103 -13.05 -31.71 -6.65
N THR A 104 -13.23 -32.23 -5.44
CA THR A 104 -13.34 -31.42 -4.22
C THR A 104 -12.00 -31.47 -3.50
N LEU A 105 -11.21 -30.41 -3.62
CA LEU A 105 -9.90 -30.28 -3.00
C LEU A 105 -10.06 -30.14 -1.48
N ARG A 106 -9.24 -30.87 -0.72
CA ARG A 106 -9.22 -30.82 0.74
C ARG A 106 -7.80 -30.54 1.22
N ASN A 107 -7.58 -29.32 1.73
CA ASN A 107 -6.30 -28.87 2.28
C ASN A 107 -5.10 -29.13 1.37
N CYS A 108 -5.27 -28.84 0.07
CA CYS A 108 -4.22 -29.04 -0.91
C CYS A 108 -3.20 -27.88 -0.91
N ALA A 109 -1.95 -28.18 -1.18
CA ALA A 109 -0.98 -27.18 -1.59
C ALA A 109 -1.02 -27.01 -3.11
N VAL A 110 -1.08 -25.76 -3.58
CA VAL A 110 -1.08 -25.42 -5.01
C VAL A 110 0.10 -24.50 -5.33
N SER A 111 0.70 -24.69 -6.50
CA SER A 111 1.76 -23.82 -7.04
C SER A 111 1.23 -23.02 -8.22
N VAL A 112 1.56 -21.73 -8.32
CA VAL A 112 1.17 -20.91 -9.46
C VAL A 112 2.42 -20.55 -10.28
N PRO A 113 2.46 -20.85 -11.59
CA PRO A 113 3.57 -20.46 -12.44
C PRO A 113 3.76 -18.94 -12.44
N HIS A 114 5.02 -18.50 -12.38
CA HIS A 114 5.40 -17.07 -12.39
C HIS A 114 4.81 -16.23 -11.25
N PHE A 115 4.26 -16.88 -10.23
CA PHE A 115 3.83 -16.27 -8.97
C PHE A 115 4.19 -17.24 -7.83
N PRO A 116 5.46 -17.24 -7.36
CA PRO A 116 5.96 -18.23 -6.40
C PRO A 116 5.47 -17.96 -4.96
N TYR A 117 4.23 -17.48 -4.81
CA TYR A 117 3.59 -17.31 -3.52
C TYR A 117 2.98 -18.66 -3.09
N PRO A 118 3.37 -19.23 -1.93
CA PRO A 118 2.82 -20.49 -1.49
C PRO A 118 1.30 -20.39 -1.25
N LEU A 119 0.53 -21.32 -1.80
CA LEU A 119 -0.91 -21.43 -1.56
C LEU A 119 -1.23 -22.75 -0.82
N PRO A 120 -0.93 -22.84 0.49
CA PRO A 120 -1.31 -23.98 1.32
C PRO A 120 -2.81 -23.96 1.63
N ASP A 121 -3.30 -25.07 2.17
CA ASP A 121 -4.65 -25.23 2.70
C ASP A 121 -5.75 -24.85 1.68
N THR A 122 -5.46 -25.14 0.41
CA THR A 122 -6.36 -24.86 -0.71
C THR A 122 -7.49 -25.87 -0.71
N SER A 123 -8.72 -25.37 -0.59
CA SER A 123 -9.95 -26.17 -0.63
C SER A 123 -10.93 -25.55 -1.61
N GLY A 124 -11.87 -26.35 -2.13
CA GLY A 124 -12.87 -25.88 -3.09
C GLY A 124 -13.12 -26.91 -4.18
N LYS A 125 -13.89 -26.56 -5.20
CA LYS A 125 -14.37 -27.53 -6.19
C LYS A 125 -13.94 -27.16 -7.61
N VAL A 126 -13.47 -28.15 -8.36
CA VAL A 126 -13.12 -28.04 -9.77
C VAL A 126 -14.01 -28.98 -10.57
N VAL A 127 -14.79 -28.45 -11.50
CA VAL A 127 -15.69 -29.21 -12.37
C VAL A 127 -15.15 -29.19 -13.79
N ILE A 128 -15.00 -30.36 -14.40
CA ILE A 128 -14.48 -30.54 -15.76
C ILE A 128 -15.56 -31.21 -16.60
N ASP A 129 -16.05 -30.51 -17.62
CA ASP A 129 -16.93 -31.08 -18.62
C ASP A 129 -16.06 -31.56 -19.79
N VAL A 130 -16.01 -32.88 -20.00
CA VAL A 130 -15.15 -33.51 -21.02
C VAL A 130 -15.69 -33.24 -22.43
N GLY A 131 -17.00 -33.16 -22.59
CA GLY A 131 -17.63 -32.97 -23.90
C GLY A 131 -17.40 -31.57 -24.47
N THR A 132 -17.45 -30.56 -23.61
CA THR A 132 -17.18 -29.15 -23.97
C THR A 132 -15.70 -28.76 -23.79
N GLY A 133 -14.94 -29.53 -23.01
CA GLY A 133 -13.55 -29.21 -22.63
C GLY A 133 -13.44 -28.05 -21.63
N SER A 134 -14.54 -27.70 -20.96
CA SER A 134 -14.64 -26.60 -20.01
C SER A 134 -14.20 -27.03 -18.61
N VAL A 135 -13.58 -26.11 -17.86
CA VAL A 135 -13.14 -26.29 -16.49
C VAL A 135 -13.67 -25.13 -15.65
N ALA A 136 -14.55 -25.41 -14.70
CA ALA A 136 -15.05 -24.44 -13.72
C ALA A 136 -14.33 -24.61 -12.38
N MET A 137 -13.93 -23.49 -11.79
CA MET A 137 -13.37 -23.38 -10.45
C MET A 137 -14.42 -22.70 -9.59
N GLU A 138 -14.98 -23.46 -8.66
CA GLU A 138 -16.07 -23.04 -7.77
C GLU A 138 -15.52 -22.89 -6.36
N HIS A 139 -15.46 -21.64 -5.90
CA HIS A 139 -15.13 -21.29 -4.52
C HIS A 139 -13.80 -21.90 -4.04
N ILE A 140 -12.73 -21.69 -4.80
CA ILE A 140 -11.38 -22.10 -4.38
C ILE A 140 -10.90 -21.12 -3.30
N VAL A 141 -10.64 -21.62 -2.11
CA VAL A 141 -10.23 -20.86 -0.93
C VAL A 141 -8.85 -21.30 -0.50
N CYS A 142 -7.95 -20.35 -0.22
CA CYS A 142 -6.62 -20.64 0.33
C CYS A 142 -6.18 -19.54 1.33
N ARG A 143 -5.10 -19.80 2.07
CA ARG A 143 -4.55 -18.89 3.10
C ARG A 143 -5.61 -18.48 4.13
N ASP A 144 -6.24 -19.47 4.78
CA ASP A 144 -7.24 -19.25 5.83
C ASP A 144 -8.40 -18.32 5.40
N GLY A 145 -8.90 -18.50 4.17
CA GLY A 145 -10.01 -17.69 3.66
C GLY A 145 -9.62 -16.32 3.10
N ALA A 146 -8.34 -15.93 3.18
CA ALA A 146 -7.89 -14.62 2.72
C ALA A 146 -7.93 -14.46 1.20
N ILE A 147 -7.86 -15.57 0.46
CA ILE A 147 -7.94 -15.59 -1.01
C ILE A 147 -9.09 -16.51 -1.41
N VAL A 148 -10.01 -15.97 -2.21
CA VAL A 148 -11.12 -16.73 -2.80
C VAL A 148 -11.08 -16.56 -4.31
N VAL A 149 -11.13 -17.65 -5.06
CA VAL A 149 -11.05 -17.66 -6.52
C VAL A 149 -12.24 -18.41 -7.09
N ASP A 150 -12.94 -17.75 -8.00
CA ASP A 150 -13.95 -18.34 -8.87
C ASP A 150 -13.49 -18.15 -10.31
N GLY A 151 -13.83 -19.09 -11.20
CA GLY A 151 -13.42 -18.92 -12.58
C GLY A 151 -13.88 -20.01 -13.53
N VAL A 152 -13.72 -19.75 -14.82
CA VAL A 152 -14.05 -20.70 -15.89
C VAL A 152 -12.96 -20.63 -16.94
N SER A 153 -12.53 -21.80 -17.41
CA SER A 153 -11.72 -21.97 -18.60
C SER A 153 -12.46 -22.77 -19.65
N ALA A 154 -12.57 -22.28 -20.86
CA ALA A 154 -13.24 -22.96 -21.96
C ALA A 154 -12.48 -22.82 -23.28
N PRO A 155 -12.58 -23.80 -24.20
CA PRO A 155 -12.14 -23.64 -25.57
C PRO A 155 -12.94 -22.53 -26.28
N GLN A 156 -12.27 -21.72 -27.09
CA GLN A 156 -12.87 -20.73 -27.97
C GLN A 156 -12.13 -20.71 -29.31
N GLY A 157 -12.64 -21.47 -30.28
CA GLY A 157 -11.96 -21.69 -31.56
C GLY A 157 -10.62 -22.41 -31.35
N ASN A 158 -9.52 -21.82 -31.83
CA ASN A 158 -8.17 -22.35 -31.67
C ASN A 158 -7.46 -21.87 -30.38
N LYS A 159 -8.18 -21.21 -29.48
CA LYS A 159 -7.64 -20.68 -28.22
C LYS A 159 -8.38 -21.28 -27.04
N ARG A 160 -7.80 -21.14 -25.86
CA ARG A 160 -8.46 -21.39 -24.58
C ARG A 160 -8.53 -20.09 -23.80
N LEU A 161 -9.71 -19.72 -23.37
CA LEU A 161 -9.98 -18.50 -22.62
C LEU A 161 -10.29 -18.87 -21.18
N THR A 162 -9.56 -18.26 -20.24
CA THR A 162 -9.77 -18.45 -18.81
C THR A 162 -10.08 -17.11 -18.17
N HIS A 163 -11.20 -17.04 -17.45
CA HIS A 163 -11.56 -15.90 -16.62
C HIS A 163 -11.49 -16.32 -15.14
N LEU A 164 -10.75 -15.55 -14.34
CA LEU A 164 -10.66 -15.75 -12.89
C LEU A 164 -11.09 -14.46 -12.20
N ALA A 165 -11.99 -14.58 -11.24
CA ALA A 165 -12.36 -13.54 -10.29
C ALA A 165 -11.74 -13.91 -8.93
N ILE A 166 -10.78 -13.11 -8.48
CA ILE A 166 -10.06 -13.32 -7.23
C ILE A 166 -10.48 -12.26 -6.24
N LYS A 167 -10.91 -12.67 -5.05
CA LYS A 167 -11.27 -11.80 -3.94
C LYS A 167 -10.24 -11.95 -2.84
N LEU A 168 -9.72 -10.82 -2.37
CA LEU A 168 -8.81 -10.72 -1.25
C LEU A 168 -9.59 -10.24 -0.02
N ARG A 169 -9.50 -10.98 1.08
CA ARG A 169 -10.20 -10.72 2.35
C ARG A 169 -9.18 -10.51 3.46
N GLY A 170 -8.52 -9.36 3.45
CA GLY A 170 -7.50 -9.01 4.45
C GLY A 170 -6.24 -9.88 4.38
N LEU A 171 -5.79 -10.20 3.16
CA LEU A 171 -4.53 -10.90 2.91
C LEU A 171 -3.38 -10.14 3.56
N GLN A 172 -2.55 -10.84 4.33
CA GLN A 172 -1.37 -10.24 4.94
C GLN A 172 -0.34 -9.92 3.86
N ILE A 173 0.26 -8.75 3.98
CA ILE A 173 1.44 -8.40 3.18
C ILE A 173 2.65 -8.92 3.95
N ASP A 174 3.13 -10.10 3.56
CA ASP A 174 4.30 -10.78 4.09
C ASP A 174 5.44 -10.82 3.07
N ASP A 175 6.63 -11.21 3.52
CA ASP A 175 7.83 -11.26 2.67
C ASP A 175 7.67 -12.25 1.50
N ASP A 176 6.94 -13.35 1.72
CA ASP A 176 6.63 -14.32 0.66
C ASP A 176 5.79 -13.70 -0.46
N LEU A 177 4.76 -12.92 -0.11
CA LEU A 177 3.93 -12.21 -1.07
C LEU A 177 4.75 -11.15 -1.81
N LEU A 178 5.56 -10.37 -1.09
CA LEU A 178 6.40 -9.33 -1.71
C LEU A 178 7.42 -9.93 -2.67
N ALA A 179 8.07 -11.04 -2.30
CA ALA A 179 9.02 -11.75 -3.14
C ALA A 179 8.37 -12.38 -4.39
N ALA A 180 7.10 -12.76 -4.29
CA ALA A 180 6.36 -13.35 -5.41
C ALA A 180 5.87 -12.33 -6.45
N LEU A 181 5.82 -11.03 -6.10
CA LEU A 181 5.36 -9.97 -6.99
C LEU A 181 6.46 -9.55 -7.99
N PRO A 182 6.07 -9.03 -9.18
CA PRO A 182 7.04 -8.40 -10.09
C PRO A 182 7.79 -7.25 -9.40
N GLY A 183 9.13 -7.28 -9.45
CA GLY A 183 9.97 -6.31 -8.76
C GLY A 183 10.12 -6.57 -7.25
N GLY A 184 9.93 -7.82 -6.81
CA GLY A 184 9.95 -8.22 -5.41
C GLY A 184 11.17 -7.78 -4.61
N ASP A 185 12.36 -7.70 -5.22
CA ASP A 185 13.57 -7.19 -4.56
C ASP A 185 13.39 -5.75 -4.07
N ILE A 186 12.84 -4.87 -4.93
CA ILE A 186 12.57 -3.46 -4.61
C ILE A 186 11.45 -3.37 -3.59
N LEU A 187 10.40 -4.16 -3.74
CA LEU A 187 9.25 -4.15 -2.81
C LEU A 187 9.63 -4.61 -1.41
N SER A 188 10.55 -5.57 -1.30
CA SER A 188 11.07 -6.08 -0.03
C SER A 188 11.91 -5.03 0.70
N GLU A 189 12.69 -4.20 -0.02
CA GLU A 189 13.41 -3.07 0.57
C GLU A 189 12.48 -2.02 1.21
N LEU A 190 11.25 -1.90 0.69
CA LEU A 190 10.26 -0.95 1.17
C LEU A 190 9.59 -1.38 2.49
N ARG A 191 9.87 -2.60 2.99
CA ARG A 191 9.30 -3.16 4.23
C ARG A 191 7.79 -2.94 4.35
N LEU A 192 7.09 -3.16 3.23
CA LEU A 192 5.65 -2.98 3.18
C LEU A 192 4.98 -4.00 4.11
N SER A 193 4.10 -3.53 4.98
CA SER A 193 3.37 -4.40 5.91
C SER A 193 1.92 -3.95 6.05
N GLY A 194 1.08 -4.84 6.56
CA GLY A 194 -0.34 -4.59 6.78
C GLY A 194 -1.22 -5.65 6.13
N ARG A 195 -2.46 -5.28 5.81
CA ARG A 195 -3.41 -6.17 5.13
C ARG A 195 -3.99 -5.50 3.91
N VAL A 196 -4.29 -6.30 2.89
CA VAL A 196 -4.96 -5.86 1.67
C VAL A 196 -6.22 -6.67 1.42
N SER A 197 -7.31 -5.97 1.12
CA SER A 197 -8.56 -6.56 0.61
C SER A 197 -8.79 -6.07 -0.82
N GLY A 198 -9.72 -6.69 -1.55
CA GLY A 198 -10.07 -6.20 -2.88
C GLY A 198 -10.45 -7.29 -3.84
N CYS A 199 -10.49 -6.92 -5.12
CA CYS A 199 -10.80 -7.83 -6.22
C CYS A 199 -9.71 -7.72 -7.29
N VAL A 200 -9.40 -8.86 -7.91
CA VAL A 200 -8.55 -8.97 -9.09
C VAL A 200 -9.29 -9.81 -10.12
N ASP A 201 -9.55 -9.23 -11.27
CA ASP A 201 -10.09 -9.92 -12.42
C ASP A 201 -8.94 -10.23 -13.39
N LEU A 202 -8.80 -11.51 -13.75
CA LEU A 202 -7.79 -12.00 -14.68
C LEU A 202 -8.48 -12.64 -15.88
N THR A 203 -8.00 -12.29 -17.06
CA THR A 203 -8.35 -12.95 -18.31
C THR A 203 -7.09 -13.49 -18.96
N ILE A 204 -7.01 -14.81 -19.12
CA ILE A 204 -5.88 -15.52 -19.70
C ILE A 204 -6.32 -16.10 -21.03
N CYS A 205 -5.66 -15.70 -22.11
CA CYS A 205 -5.86 -16.26 -23.45
C CYS A 205 -4.64 -17.11 -23.82
N GLN A 206 -4.87 -18.38 -24.09
CA GLN A 206 -3.83 -19.36 -24.40
C GLN A 206 -4.00 -19.87 -25.83
N ASN A 207 -2.96 -19.70 -26.65
CA ASN A 207 -2.80 -20.35 -27.96
C ASN A 207 -1.34 -20.79 -28.13
N ALA A 208 -0.67 -20.43 -29.22
CA ALA A 208 0.79 -20.56 -29.35
C ALA A 208 1.57 -19.73 -28.30
N LYS A 209 0.99 -18.65 -27.76
CA LYS A 209 1.55 -17.85 -26.66
C LYS A 209 0.47 -17.58 -25.61
N THR A 210 0.89 -17.31 -24.38
CA THR A 210 0.00 -16.90 -23.29
C THR A 210 -0.08 -15.37 -23.24
N ALA A 211 -1.30 -14.85 -23.20
CA ALA A 211 -1.59 -13.45 -22.98
C ALA A 211 -2.48 -13.30 -21.74
N ILE A 212 -2.17 -12.37 -20.86
CA ILE A 212 -2.89 -12.12 -19.60
C ILE A 212 -3.30 -10.66 -19.57
N THR A 213 -4.58 -10.41 -19.34
CA THR A 213 -5.10 -9.07 -19.04
C THR A 213 -5.62 -9.08 -17.61
N TYR A 214 -5.27 -8.07 -16.83
CA TYR A 214 -5.64 -7.98 -15.43
C TYR A 214 -6.17 -6.60 -15.07
N SER A 215 -7.13 -6.57 -14.15
CA SER A 215 -7.56 -5.35 -13.45
C SER A 215 -7.75 -5.66 -11.98
N ALA A 216 -7.21 -4.82 -11.11
CA ALA A 216 -7.36 -4.95 -9.68
C ALA A 216 -7.80 -3.64 -9.03
N LEU A 217 -8.69 -3.79 -8.05
CA LEU A 217 -9.12 -2.75 -7.11
C LEU A 217 -8.78 -3.26 -5.71
N LEU A 218 -7.73 -2.68 -5.13
CA LEU A 218 -7.17 -3.09 -3.86
C LEU A 218 -7.42 -2.02 -2.79
N TYR A 219 -7.61 -2.48 -1.56
CA TYR A 219 -7.87 -1.67 -0.38
C TYR A 219 -6.84 -2.01 0.69
N PRO A 220 -5.72 -1.27 0.75
CA PRO A 220 -4.79 -1.38 1.88
C PRO A 220 -5.49 -0.95 3.18
N HIS A 221 -5.20 -1.66 4.26
CA HIS A 221 -5.75 -1.41 5.59
C HIS A 221 -4.62 -1.28 6.61
N LYS A 222 -4.46 -0.06 7.13
CA LYS A 222 -3.45 0.29 8.14
C LYS A 222 -2.05 -0.21 7.75
N CYS A 223 -1.69 -0.02 6.48
CA CYS A 223 -0.39 -0.43 5.99
C CYS A 223 0.70 0.57 6.42
N SER A 224 1.92 0.05 6.51
CA SER A 224 3.12 0.84 6.74
C SER A 224 4.15 0.54 5.66
N ILE A 225 4.90 1.57 5.25
CA ILE A 225 5.96 1.47 4.23
C ILE A 225 7.15 2.32 4.66
N TYR A 226 8.35 1.80 4.43
CA TYR A 226 9.61 2.47 4.69
C TYR A 226 10.34 2.76 3.38
N ALA A 227 10.33 4.02 2.95
CA ALA A 227 11.01 4.47 1.73
C ALA A 227 12.09 5.52 2.06
N GLY A 228 12.98 5.20 3.01
CA GLY A 228 13.90 6.16 3.65
C GLY A 228 13.21 7.15 4.61
N VAL A 229 11.88 7.19 4.56
CA VAL A 229 10.98 7.82 5.51
C VAL A 229 9.90 6.80 5.82
N GLU A 230 9.49 6.70 7.09
CA GLU A 230 8.39 5.85 7.52
C GLU A 230 7.06 6.53 7.26
N PHE A 231 6.18 5.83 6.55
CA PHE A 231 4.80 6.24 6.29
C PHE A 231 3.86 5.19 6.89
N ASP A 232 3.05 5.61 7.84
CA ASP A 232 2.16 4.72 8.60
C ASP A 232 0.69 5.00 8.34
N ASN A 233 -0.15 4.04 8.78
CA ASN A 233 -1.61 4.14 8.78
C ASN A 233 -2.18 4.42 7.38
N ILE A 234 -1.54 3.84 6.36
CA ILE A 234 -1.95 3.98 4.97
C ILE A 234 -3.19 3.11 4.75
N SER A 235 -4.30 3.75 4.43
CA SER A 235 -5.52 3.07 3.99
C SER A 235 -6.12 3.78 2.79
N GLY A 236 -6.92 3.12 1.98
CA GLY A 236 -7.53 3.76 0.82
C GLY A 236 -7.80 2.80 -0.31
N SER A 237 -7.64 3.25 -1.54
CA SER A 237 -7.78 2.43 -2.74
C SER A 237 -6.58 2.54 -3.68
N VAL A 238 -6.23 1.42 -4.28
CA VAL A 238 -5.23 1.28 -5.34
C VAL A 238 -5.91 0.62 -6.52
N VAL A 239 -5.88 1.27 -7.69
CA VAL A 239 -6.42 0.74 -8.94
C VAL A 239 -5.26 0.51 -9.90
N LEU A 240 -5.12 -0.72 -10.38
CA LEU A 240 -4.09 -1.08 -11.35
C LEU A 240 -4.66 -2.01 -12.41
N SER A 241 -4.18 -1.89 -13.63
CA SER A 241 -4.54 -2.77 -14.72
C SER A 241 -3.40 -2.88 -15.71
N GLY A 242 -3.40 -3.93 -16.50
CA GLY A 242 -2.35 -4.13 -17.47
C GLY A 242 -2.55 -5.37 -18.32
N HIS A 243 -1.54 -5.60 -19.15
CA HIS A 243 -1.45 -6.69 -20.09
C HIS A 243 -0.04 -7.28 -20.05
N TYR A 244 0.04 -8.60 -20.07
CA TYR A 244 1.27 -9.36 -20.21
C TYR A 244 1.14 -10.27 -21.44
N GLY A 245 2.11 -10.26 -22.34
CA GLY A 245 2.00 -10.99 -23.60
C GLY A 245 3.15 -10.72 -24.55
N ARG A 246 2.84 -10.33 -25.81
CA ARG A 246 3.88 -9.94 -26.78
C ARG A 246 4.55 -8.62 -26.40
N GLU A 247 3.74 -7.69 -25.89
CA GLU A 247 4.19 -6.42 -25.33
C GLU A 247 3.59 -6.33 -23.94
N ASN A 248 4.45 -6.10 -22.95
CA ASN A 248 4.03 -5.93 -21.57
C ASN A 248 3.66 -4.47 -21.37
N HIS A 249 2.48 -4.23 -20.81
CA HIS A 249 1.98 -2.89 -20.54
C HIS A 249 1.33 -2.86 -19.17
N LEU A 250 1.80 -1.96 -18.31
CA LEU A 250 1.14 -1.61 -17.06
C LEU A 250 0.51 -0.22 -17.25
N ALA A 251 -0.81 -0.15 -17.08
CA ALA A 251 -1.50 1.13 -17.11
C ALA A 251 -1.11 1.96 -15.87
N PRO A 252 -1.20 3.30 -15.94
CA PRO A 252 -0.92 4.15 -14.78
C PRO A 252 -1.78 3.76 -13.57
N ILE A 253 -1.11 3.53 -12.44
CA ILE A 253 -1.73 3.06 -11.20
C ILE A 253 -2.34 4.26 -10.49
N ARG A 254 -3.64 4.20 -10.15
CA ARG A 254 -4.31 5.28 -9.42
C ARG A 254 -4.32 4.97 -7.93
N LEU A 255 -3.89 5.94 -7.15
CA LEU A 255 -3.83 5.87 -5.69
C LEU A 255 -4.79 6.92 -5.10
N ASP A 256 -5.66 6.52 -4.16
CA ASP A 256 -6.42 7.40 -3.27
C ASP A 256 -6.25 6.90 -1.83
N LEU A 257 -5.21 7.42 -1.18
CA LEU A 257 -4.75 7.01 0.14
C LEU A 257 -5.17 8.05 1.18
N ARG A 258 -5.38 7.62 2.42
CA ARG A 258 -5.94 8.41 3.52
C ARG A 258 -5.32 8.01 4.85
N GLY A 259 -5.36 8.97 5.78
CA GLY A 259 -4.93 8.75 7.17
C GLY A 259 -3.43 8.55 7.34
N ILE A 260 -2.63 8.92 6.33
CA ILE A 260 -1.18 8.67 6.31
C ILE A 260 -0.51 9.51 7.40
N THR A 261 0.40 8.89 8.15
CA THR A 261 1.21 9.56 9.16
C THR A 261 2.69 9.51 8.76
N VAL A 262 3.38 10.65 8.81
CA VAL A 262 4.79 10.79 8.41
C VAL A 262 5.50 11.69 9.40
N TYR A 263 6.53 11.20 10.12
CA TYR A 263 7.22 11.97 11.18
C TYR A 263 6.27 12.65 12.18
N GLY A 264 5.15 12.00 12.50
CA GLY A 264 4.11 12.57 13.36
C GLY A 264 3.32 13.73 12.72
N PHE A 265 3.36 13.90 11.40
CA PHE A 265 2.45 14.75 10.65
C PHE A 265 1.35 13.91 10.02
N GLN A 266 0.11 14.40 10.12
CA GLN A 266 -1.03 13.73 9.53
C GLN A 266 -1.34 14.29 8.14
N ILE A 267 -1.32 13.43 7.14
CA ILE A 267 -1.82 13.68 5.79
C ILE A 267 -3.20 13.01 5.70
N GLU A 268 -4.23 13.82 5.51
CA GLU A 268 -5.62 13.35 5.56
C GLU A 268 -5.95 12.50 4.34
N ARG A 269 -5.49 12.95 3.16
CA ARG A 269 -5.70 12.30 1.87
C ARG A 269 -4.56 12.61 0.91
N VAL A 270 -4.17 11.63 0.10
CA VAL A 270 -3.28 11.75 -1.06
C VAL A 270 -3.89 10.98 -2.21
N ALA A 271 -4.23 11.68 -3.28
CA ALA A 271 -4.61 11.11 -4.56
C ALA A 271 -3.49 11.39 -5.58
N CYS A 272 -3.04 10.38 -6.31
CA CYS A 272 -2.01 10.54 -7.33
C CYS A 272 -2.06 9.40 -8.36
N THR A 273 -1.34 9.60 -9.46
CA THR A 273 -1.10 8.57 -10.47
C THR A 273 0.36 8.13 -10.38
N MET A 274 0.59 6.82 -10.36
CA MET A 274 1.91 6.20 -10.32
C MET A 274 2.18 5.50 -11.65
N GLU A 275 3.23 5.92 -12.33
CA GLU A 275 3.73 5.34 -13.57
C GLU A 275 5.02 4.58 -13.28
N VAL A 276 5.11 3.33 -13.73
CA VAL A 276 6.32 2.50 -13.61
C VAL A 276 6.92 2.37 -15.01
N GLY A 277 8.15 2.83 -15.19
CA GLY A 277 8.91 2.72 -16.43
C GLY A 277 10.28 2.11 -16.19
N GLU A 278 11.09 2.02 -17.24
CA GLU A 278 12.44 1.43 -17.18
C GLU A 278 13.39 2.22 -16.27
N GLU A 279 13.26 3.55 -16.24
CA GLU A 279 14.11 4.45 -15.45
C GLU A 279 13.66 4.59 -13.99
N GLY A 280 12.51 4.01 -13.61
CA GLY A 280 11.98 4.04 -12.25
C GLY A 280 10.49 4.36 -12.16
N VAL A 281 10.08 4.97 -11.04
CA VAL A 281 8.68 5.21 -10.69
C VAL A 281 8.39 6.70 -10.58
N ARG A 282 7.34 7.17 -11.25
CA ARG A 282 6.89 8.57 -11.20
C ARG A 282 5.51 8.67 -10.58
N PHE A 283 5.38 9.48 -9.55
CA PHE A 283 4.12 9.90 -8.94
C PHE A 283 3.76 11.29 -9.46
N SER A 284 2.79 11.34 -10.36
CA SER A 284 2.25 12.56 -10.95
C SER A 284 0.92 12.95 -10.29
N GLU A 285 0.56 14.22 -10.44
CA GLU A 285 -0.73 14.75 -9.97
C GLU A 285 -1.01 14.49 -8.48
N LEU A 286 0.03 14.54 -7.64
CA LEU A 286 -0.14 14.37 -6.20
C LEU A 286 -1.00 15.52 -5.68
N ASN A 287 -2.22 15.21 -5.28
CA ASN A 287 -3.21 16.13 -4.75
C ASN A 287 -3.75 15.58 -3.45
N GLY A 288 -3.90 16.42 -2.44
CA GLY A 288 -4.30 15.92 -1.12
C GLY A 288 -4.74 17.01 -0.17
N SER A 289 -4.92 16.62 1.08
CA SER A 289 -5.17 17.57 2.16
C SER A 289 -4.34 17.26 3.40
N VAL A 290 -3.88 18.34 4.04
CA VAL A 290 -3.05 18.32 5.23
C VAL A 290 -3.56 19.43 6.15
N TYR A 291 -4.03 19.07 7.34
CA TYR A 291 -4.59 20.00 8.33
C TYR A 291 -5.67 20.95 7.75
N GLY A 292 -6.51 20.45 6.84
CA GLY A 292 -7.56 21.21 6.14
C GLY A 292 -7.07 22.10 5.00
N GLY A 293 -5.75 22.17 4.77
CA GLY A 293 -5.16 22.82 3.61
C GLY A 293 -5.03 21.89 2.41
N ARG A 294 -4.61 22.42 1.26
CA ARG A 294 -4.41 21.66 0.02
C ARG A 294 -2.94 21.29 -0.14
N LEU A 295 -2.67 20.00 -0.32
CA LEU A 295 -1.37 19.43 -0.66
C LEU A 295 -1.30 19.23 -2.19
N LYS A 296 -0.20 19.64 -2.81
CA LYS A 296 0.11 19.38 -4.22
C LYS A 296 1.56 18.98 -4.40
N GLY A 297 1.88 18.12 -5.35
CA GLY A 297 3.27 17.80 -5.63
C GLY A 297 3.51 16.78 -6.74
N SER A 298 4.76 16.34 -6.82
CA SER A 298 5.21 15.22 -7.63
C SER A 298 6.40 14.55 -6.96
N VAL A 299 6.54 13.24 -7.21
CA VAL A 299 7.67 12.43 -6.75
C VAL A 299 8.20 11.64 -7.93
N SER A 300 9.52 11.52 -8.05
CA SER A 300 10.15 10.60 -8.99
C SER A 300 11.22 9.81 -8.27
N VAL A 301 11.19 8.49 -8.41
CA VAL A 301 12.14 7.55 -7.84
C VAL A 301 12.89 6.91 -9.00
N SER A 302 14.22 7.01 -9.00
CA SER A 302 15.10 6.36 -9.96
C SER A 302 16.28 5.69 -9.23
N SER A 303 17.16 5.03 -9.99
CA SER A 303 18.42 4.47 -9.47
C SER A 303 19.31 5.52 -8.77
N ASP A 304 19.23 6.78 -9.19
CA ASP A 304 19.99 7.90 -8.62
C ASP A 304 19.39 8.44 -7.32
N GLY A 305 18.17 8.00 -6.98
CA GLY A 305 17.46 8.37 -5.76
C GLY A 305 16.05 8.93 -6.00
N VAL A 306 15.54 9.64 -5.00
CA VAL A 306 14.20 10.23 -4.98
C VAL A 306 14.29 11.73 -5.19
N ALA A 307 13.58 12.27 -6.17
CA ALA A 307 13.31 13.69 -6.28
C ALA A 307 11.85 13.99 -5.91
N LEU A 308 11.64 15.01 -5.10
CA LEU A 308 10.35 15.37 -4.54
C LEU A 308 10.12 16.87 -4.68
N THR A 309 8.95 17.26 -5.16
CA THR A 309 8.48 18.66 -5.07
C THR A 309 7.08 18.68 -4.49
N VAL A 310 6.89 19.37 -3.37
CA VAL A 310 5.62 19.41 -2.63
C VAL A 310 5.32 20.83 -2.22
N SER A 311 4.04 21.18 -2.24
CA SER A 311 3.50 22.42 -1.72
C SER A 311 2.23 22.17 -0.91
N VAL A 312 2.09 22.90 0.18
CA VAL A 312 0.89 22.95 1.02
C VAL A 312 0.40 24.39 1.02
N SER A 313 -0.90 24.59 0.83
CA SER A 313 -1.53 25.91 0.84
C SER A 313 -2.72 25.95 1.79
N LYS A 314 -2.82 27.04 2.56
CA LYS A 314 -3.95 27.32 3.47
C LYS A 314 -4.20 26.20 4.50
N ALA A 315 -3.14 25.58 5.04
CA ALA A 315 -3.29 24.62 6.13
C ALA A 315 -3.48 25.35 7.46
N SER A 316 -4.28 24.79 8.36
CA SER A 316 -4.58 25.44 9.65
C SER A 316 -3.38 25.38 10.59
N VAL A 317 -2.86 26.55 10.98
CA VAL A 317 -1.78 26.65 11.99
C VAL A 317 -2.21 26.02 13.31
N ARG A 318 -3.48 26.19 13.70
CA ARG A 318 -4.05 25.60 14.92
C ARG A 318 -3.96 24.08 14.90
N ARG A 319 -4.49 23.45 13.85
CA ARG A 319 -4.52 21.98 13.74
C ARG A 319 -3.10 21.40 13.71
N ALA A 320 -2.19 22.03 12.98
CA ALA A 320 -0.79 21.62 12.96
C ALA A 320 -0.12 21.76 14.34
N ALA A 321 -0.33 22.88 15.04
CA ALA A 321 0.25 23.12 16.36
C ALA A 321 -0.33 22.17 17.44
N GLU A 322 -1.65 21.99 17.46
CA GLU A 322 -2.30 21.07 18.40
C GLU A 322 -1.78 19.64 18.25
N HIS A 323 -1.56 19.20 17.01
CA HIS A 323 -1.00 17.88 16.70
C HIS A 323 0.48 17.78 17.13
N LEU A 324 1.32 18.76 16.78
CA LEU A 324 2.76 18.75 17.09
C LEU A 324 3.09 18.85 18.59
N PHE A 325 2.30 19.61 19.33
CA PHE A 325 2.54 19.87 20.76
C PHE A 325 1.65 19.03 21.68
N GLY A 326 0.64 18.32 21.16
CA GLY A 326 -0.22 17.44 21.94
C GLY A 326 -1.15 18.17 22.92
N THR A 327 -1.38 19.47 22.72
CA THR A 327 -2.17 20.32 23.62
C THR A 327 -3.16 21.16 22.83
N LYS A 328 -4.38 21.35 23.34
CA LYS A 328 -5.39 22.22 22.70
C LYS A 328 -4.93 23.68 22.70
N MET A 329 -5.02 24.34 21.56
CA MET A 329 -4.55 25.71 21.34
C MET A 329 -5.67 26.56 20.72
N ARG A 330 -6.78 26.70 21.45
CA ARG A 330 -8.01 27.34 20.94
C ARG A 330 -7.83 28.77 20.42
N LYS A 331 -6.86 29.52 20.95
CA LYS A 331 -6.59 30.91 20.54
C LYS A 331 -5.64 30.99 19.34
N VAL A 332 -5.04 29.88 18.93
CA VAL A 332 -4.18 29.83 17.75
C VAL A 332 -5.05 29.88 16.50
N THR A 333 -4.72 30.81 15.62
CA THR A 333 -5.40 31.02 14.33
C THR A 333 -4.37 31.28 13.24
N GLY A 334 -4.82 31.28 11.99
CA GLY A 334 -4.01 31.58 10.82
C GLY A 334 -3.76 30.38 9.94
N ASP A 335 -3.18 30.69 8.78
CA ASP A 335 -2.90 29.75 7.71
C ASP A 335 -1.40 29.61 7.49
N VAL A 336 -0.95 28.38 7.25
CA VAL A 336 0.40 28.06 6.82
C VAL A 336 0.40 27.59 5.38
N SER A 337 1.33 28.13 4.61
CA SER A 337 1.70 27.62 3.29
C SER A 337 3.18 27.23 3.33
N ALA A 338 3.51 26.09 2.74
CA ALA A 338 4.87 25.59 2.68
C ALA A 338 5.17 25.05 1.27
N SER A 339 6.41 25.13 0.84
CA SER A 339 6.89 24.47 -0.37
C SER A 339 8.25 23.86 -0.10
N PHE A 340 8.51 22.71 -0.68
CA PHE A 340 9.77 22.00 -0.58
C PHE A 340 10.09 21.34 -1.91
N SER A 341 11.36 21.43 -2.33
CA SER A 341 11.91 20.67 -3.43
C SER A 341 13.22 20.05 -2.99
N GLY A 342 13.42 18.76 -3.23
CA GLY A 342 14.60 18.05 -2.76
C GLY A 342 14.94 16.82 -3.57
N LYS A 343 16.19 16.38 -3.40
CA LYS A 343 16.76 15.15 -3.95
C LYS A 343 17.40 14.35 -2.82
N PHE A 344 17.03 13.08 -2.72
CA PHE A 344 17.46 12.14 -1.69
C PHE A 344 18.10 10.93 -2.37
N SER A 345 19.36 10.64 -2.07
CA SER A 345 20.06 9.45 -2.53
C SER A 345 20.68 8.72 -1.34
N LYS A 346 21.20 7.51 -1.54
CA LYS A 346 21.95 6.78 -0.50
C LYS A 346 23.17 7.57 0.02
N LYS A 347 23.73 8.49 -0.80
CA LYS A 347 24.98 9.23 -0.51
C LYS A 347 24.75 10.67 -0.06
N SER A 348 23.64 11.29 -0.46
CA SER A 348 23.41 12.71 -0.24
C SER A 348 21.93 13.02 -0.11
N VAL A 349 21.62 13.92 0.82
CA VAL A 349 20.29 14.47 1.00
C VAL A 349 20.39 15.97 0.80
N SER A 350 19.60 16.51 -0.12
CA SER A 350 19.60 17.96 -0.40
C SER A 350 18.20 18.45 -0.71
N GLY A 351 17.92 19.70 -0.40
CA GLY A 351 16.68 20.33 -0.79
C GLY A 351 16.59 21.76 -0.33
N SER A 352 15.59 22.47 -0.81
CA SER A 352 15.27 23.81 -0.38
C SER A 352 13.77 23.99 -0.28
N GLY A 353 13.36 24.90 0.58
CA GLY A 353 11.96 25.13 0.80
C GLY A 353 11.71 26.42 1.54
N MET A 354 10.44 26.67 1.74
CA MET A 354 9.97 27.87 2.40
C MET A 354 8.67 27.57 3.13
N ILE A 355 8.54 28.17 4.31
CA ILE A 355 7.31 28.15 5.09
C ILE A 355 6.87 29.59 5.34
N ARG A 356 5.57 29.85 5.25
CA ARG A 356 4.96 31.16 5.47
C ARG A 356 3.66 31.00 6.24
N LEU A 357 3.56 31.71 7.35
CA LEU A 357 2.35 31.86 8.15
C LEU A 357 1.77 33.24 7.88
N ARG A 358 0.44 33.31 7.71
CA ARG A 358 -0.30 34.55 7.50
C ARG A 358 -1.52 34.62 8.42
N HIS A 359 -1.88 35.84 8.82
CA HIS A 359 -3.01 36.14 9.70
C HIS A 359 -2.97 35.29 10.97
N ALA A 360 -1.76 35.08 11.50
CA ALA A 360 -1.51 34.07 12.50
C ALA A 360 -1.57 34.66 13.90
N ASN A 361 -2.26 33.97 14.82
CA ASN A 361 -2.15 34.25 16.24
C ASN A 361 -1.37 33.11 16.90
N ILE A 362 -0.05 33.18 16.88
CA ILE A 362 0.83 32.10 17.38
C ILE A 362 1.36 32.34 18.79
N TRP A 363 0.72 33.22 19.56
CA TRP A 363 1.11 33.57 20.92
C TRP A 363 1.26 32.36 21.85
N GLN A 364 0.41 31.34 21.70
CA GLN A 364 0.39 30.15 22.57
C GLN A 364 1.45 29.10 22.19
N VAL A 365 2.19 29.29 21.09
CA VAL A 365 3.24 28.35 20.69
C VAL A 365 4.47 28.56 21.61
N PRO A 366 5.08 27.49 22.16
CA PRO A 366 6.09 27.57 23.23
C PRO A 366 7.19 28.61 22.99
N PHE A 367 7.74 28.66 21.77
CA PHE A 367 8.77 29.62 21.37
C PHE A 367 8.39 31.09 21.63
N PHE A 368 7.18 31.53 21.24
CA PHE A 368 6.77 32.93 21.39
C PHE A 368 6.39 33.26 22.83
N SER A 369 5.81 32.31 23.54
CA SER A 369 5.48 32.48 24.96
C SER A 369 6.74 32.70 25.81
N GLU A 370 7.82 31.97 25.50
CA GLU A 370 9.12 32.13 26.15
C GLU A 370 9.79 33.45 25.78
N LEU A 371 9.70 33.84 24.51
CA LEU A 371 10.30 35.07 24.02
C LEU A 371 9.79 36.29 24.79
N VAL A 372 8.48 36.37 25.04
CA VAL A 372 7.92 37.51 25.76
C VAL A 372 8.19 37.47 27.25
N ARG A 373 8.28 36.28 27.84
CA ARG A 373 8.76 36.14 29.22
C ARG A 373 10.15 36.74 29.39
N VAL A 374 11.09 36.41 28.49
CA VAL A 374 12.48 36.89 28.55
C VAL A 374 12.57 38.39 28.26
N LEU A 375 11.85 38.89 27.27
CA LEU A 375 11.86 40.33 26.93
C LEU A 375 11.13 41.19 27.97
N SER A 376 10.53 40.61 29.01
CA SER A 376 9.84 41.32 30.11
C SER A 376 8.83 42.35 29.61
N LEU A 377 8.17 42.07 28.47
CA LEU A 377 7.21 42.98 27.83
C LEU A 377 5.85 42.95 28.55
N GLY A 378 5.84 43.15 29.87
CA GLY A 378 4.65 43.10 30.72
C GLY A 378 3.53 44.04 30.27
N ALA A 379 3.86 45.11 29.54
CA ALA A 379 2.93 46.09 28.97
C ALA A 379 2.40 45.75 27.55
N VAL A 380 2.92 44.71 26.90
CA VAL A 380 2.58 44.34 25.50
C VAL A 380 1.92 42.96 25.45
N LYS A 381 1.15 42.61 26.49
CA LYS A 381 0.36 41.37 26.52
C LYS A 381 -0.64 41.38 25.37
N GLY A 382 -0.52 40.41 24.47
CA GLY A 382 -1.55 40.12 23.46
C GLY A 382 -1.34 40.69 22.07
N VAL A 383 -0.16 41.24 21.72
CA VAL A 383 0.13 41.57 20.31
C VAL A 383 0.52 40.29 19.55
N PRO A 384 -0.29 39.82 18.60
CA PRO A 384 0.00 38.60 17.86
C PRO A 384 1.13 38.80 16.83
N PHE A 385 1.90 37.75 16.58
CA PHE A 385 2.79 37.68 15.42
C PHE A 385 1.97 37.30 14.18
N ASP A 386 1.46 38.31 13.48
CA ASP A 386 0.56 38.14 12.34
C ASP A 386 1.20 37.44 11.13
N LYS A 387 2.51 37.59 10.96
CA LYS A 387 3.28 37.04 9.83
C LYS A 387 4.54 36.37 10.35
N ALA A 388 4.78 35.16 9.88
CA ALA A 388 6.05 34.47 10.12
C ALA A 388 6.48 33.75 8.85
N GLY A 389 7.76 33.49 8.70
CA GLY A 389 8.24 32.66 7.62
C GLY A 389 9.71 32.36 7.73
N ALA A 390 10.12 31.31 7.03
CA ALA A 390 11.51 30.98 6.90
C ALA A 390 11.76 30.31 5.55
N GLU A 391 12.87 30.66 4.94
CA GLU A 391 13.50 29.87 3.89
C GLU A 391 14.44 28.87 4.56
N PHE A 392 14.50 27.67 4.02
CA PHE A 392 15.37 26.63 4.55
C PHE A 392 16.04 25.85 3.44
N GLU A 393 17.27 25.44 3.72
CA GLU A 393 18.09 24.60 2.87
C GLU A 393 18.48 23.36 3.66
N LEU A 394 18.21 22.22 3.09
CA LEU A 394 18.59 20.93 3.60
C LEU A 394 19.88 20.47 2.91
N LYS A 395 20.87 20.10 3.71
CA LYS A 395 22.07 19.43 3.22
C LYS A 395 22.53 18.40 4.26
N ASN A 396 22.49 17.14 3.88
CA ASN A 396 22.80 15.98 4.72
C ASN A 396 21.96 15.96 6.01
N ASP A 397 22.57 16.13 7.18
CA ASP A 397 21.95 16.03 8.51
C ASP A 397 21.53 17.39 9.11
N ARG A 398 21.67 18.46 8.32
CA ARG A 398 21.50 19.83 8.79
C ARG A 398 20.56 20.63 7.90
N ILE A 399 19.59 21.26 8.55
CA ILE A 399 18.69 22.23 7.93
C ILE A 399 19.21 23.62 8.31
N ARG A 400 19.57 24.43 7.32
CA ARG A 400 19.99 25.82 7.49
C ARG A 400 18.81 26.73 7.15
N PHE A 401 18.65 27.77 7.95
CA PHE A 401 17.64 28.80 7.75
C PHE A 401 18.37 30.10 7.47
N PRO A 402 18.70 30.41 6.20
CA PRO A 402 19.42 31.64 5.85
C PRO A 402 18.61 32.90 6.20
N ASN A 403 17.28 32.79 6.12
CA ASN A 403 16.37 33.88 6.41
C ASN A 403 15.13 33.34 7.14
N ALA A 404 14.96 33.74 8.38
CA ALA A 404 13.77 33.49 9.19
C ALA A 404 13.27 34.82 9.76
N TYR A 405 11.97 35.02 9.76
CA TYR A 405 11.36 36.25 10.23
C TYR A 405 10.05 36.01 10.97
N PHE A 406 9.78 36.90 11.92
CA PHE A 406 8.53 36.98 12.66
C PHE A 406 8.15 38.45 12.78
N TYR A 407 6.97 38.82 12.31
CA TYR A 407 6.49 40.20 12.36
C TYR A 407 5.16 40.27 13.12
N SER A 408 5.11 41.23 14.03
CA SER A 408 3.91 41.71 14.71
C SER A 408 3.75 43.20 14.46
N ALA A 409 2.65 43.80 14.92
CA ALA A 409 2.44 45.25 14.84
C ALA A 409 3.51 46.08 15.57
N VAL A 410 4.21 45.48 16.55
CA VAL A 410 5.09 46.20 17.48
C VAL A 410 6.56 45.77 17.39
N ILE A 411 6.80 44.50 17.10
CA ILE A 411 8.13 43.87 17.07
C ILE A 411 8.28 43.04 15.80
N GLY A 412 9.40 43.21 15.11
CA GLY A 412 9.92 42.34 14.09
C GLY A 412 11.16 41.61 14.57
N LEU A 413 11.26 40.32 14.28
CA LEU A 413 12.46 39.52 14.46
C LEU A 413 12.91 39.08 13.07
N LYS A 414 14.18 39.29 12.76
CA LYS A 414 14.78 38.75 11.52
C LYS A 414 16.10 38.11 11.86
N GLY A 415 16.34 36.93 11.32
CA GLY A 415 17.45 36.12 11.75
C GLY A 415 17.79 34.97 10.84
N ARG A 416 18.74 34.18 11.31
CA ARG A 416 19.23 32.99 10.64
C ARG A 416 19.56 31.93 11.67
N GLY A 417 19.58 30.68 11.25
CA GLY A 417 19.85 29.59 12.17
C GLY A 417 20.08 28.25 11.50
N SER A 418 20.14 27.22 12.33
CA SER A 418 20.16 25.85 11.87
C SER A 418 19.43 24.92 12.84
N LEU A 419 18.85 23.87 12.28
CA LEU A 419 18.26 22.76 12.98
C LEU A 419 19.00 21.49 12.57
N THR A 420 19.35 20.66 13.54
CA THR A 420 19.86 19.30 13.27
C THR A 420 18.71 18.30 13.35
N TYR A 421 18.85 17.13 12.74
CA TYR A 421 17.82 16.09 12.78
C TYR A 421 17.51 15.57 14.20
N THR A 422 18.45 15.73 15.14
CA THR A 422 18.21 15.46 16.58
C THR A 422 17.27 16.46 17.26
N GLY A 423 16.76 17.46 16.51
CA GLY A 423 15.85 18.48 17.02
C GLY A 423 16.55 19.64 17.74
N ARG A 424 17.90 19.65 17.78
CA ARG A 424 18.67 20.77 18.35
C ARG A 424 18.61 21.97 17.42
N LEU A 425 18.06 23.07 17.92
CA LEU A 425 17.96 24.35 17.21
C LEU A 425 19.00 25.35 17.70
N ARG A 426 19.53 26.14 16.77
CA ARG A 426 20.41 27.29 17.05
C ARG A 426 20.00 28.43 16.12
N PHE A 427 19.37 29.46 16.65
CA PHE A 427 18.99 30.66 15.89
C PHE A 427 19.58 31.92 16.50
N LYS A 428 19.84 32.89 15.63
CA LYS A 428 20.19 34.26 15.99
C LYS A 428 19.18 35.19 15.33
N PHE A 429 18.50 36.02 16.12
CA PHE A 429 17.57 37.02 15.62
C PHE A 429 17.98 38.42 16.05
N ALA A 430 17.97 39.35 15.11
CA ALA A 430 17.98 40.77 15.40
C ALA A 430 16.54 41.25 15.64
N ILE A 431 16.38 42.10 16.65
CA ILE A 431 15.10 42.72 17.01
C ILE A 431 14.97 44.03 16.25
N LYS A 432 13.79 44.27 15.65
CA LYS A 432 13.38 45.55 15.11
C LYS A 432 12.10 45.98 15.81
N ILE A 433 12.10 47.16 16.43
CA ILE A 433 10.92 47.72 17.08
C ILE A 433 10.26 48.74 16.15
N ALA A 434 8.94 48.71 16.05
CA ALA A 434 8.20 49.70 15.28
C ALA A 434 8.36 51.11 15.91
N PRO A 435 8.69 52.15 15.12
CA PRO A 435 8.88 53.51 15.64
C PRO A 435 7.66 54.05 16.42
N SER A 436 6.45 53.63 16.03
CA SER A 436 5.18 53.99 16.65
C SER A 436 5.03 53.55 18.11
N VAL A 437 5.74 52.50 18.52
CA VAL A 437 5.63 51.90 19.87
C VAL A 437 6.79 52.32 20.77
N MET A 438 7.85 52.89 20.19
CA MET A 438 9.06 53.29 20.90
C MET A 438 8.80 54.31 22.02
N LYS A 439 7.71 55.07 21.91
CA LYS A 439 7.25 56.07 22.91
C LYS A 439 6.55 55.46 24.14
N TYR A 440 6.13 54.20 24.06
CA TYR A 440 5.36 53.50 25.10
C TYR A 440 6.17 52.42 25.83
N LEU A 441 7.45 52.23 25.48
CA LEU A 441 8.33 51.32 26.20
C LEU A 441 8.66 51.94 27.58
N PRO A 442 8.59 51.15 28.68
CA PRO A 442 8.98 51.65 29.99
C PRO A 442 10.42 52.15 29.95
N PRO A 443 10.76 53.27 30.62
CA PRO A 443 12.08 53.90 30.58
C PRO A 443 13.11 53.07 31.36
N VAL A 444 13.42 51.89 30.83
CA VAL A 444 14.52 51.05 31.29
C VAL A 444 15.72 51.48 30.46
N ASN A 445 16.40 52.55 30.91
CA ASN A 445 17.41 53.28 30.15
C ASN A 445 18.47 52.37 29.48
N TRP A 446 18.87 51.27 30.13
CA TRP A 446 19.87 50.35 29.57
C TRP A 446 19.37 49.48 28.40
N VAL A 447 18.09 49.11 28.36
CA VAL A 447 17.51 48.26 27.29
C VAL A 447 17.17 49.11 26.06
N ILE A 448 16.66 50.32 26.29
CA ILE A 448 16.25 51.24 25.23
C ILE A 448 17.45 51.67 24.39
N ASP A 449 18.58 52.00 25.01
CA ASP A 449 19.78 52.44 24.29
C ASP A 449 20.48 51.29 23.53
N LEU A 450 20.43 50.07 24.05
CA LEU A 450 20.95 48.88 23.37
C LEU A 450 20.08 48.46 22.17
N ILE A 451 18.76 48.59 22.25
CA ILE A 451 17.85 48.26 21.15
C ILE A 451 17.83 49.36 20.09
N LYS A 452 17.91 50.65 20.48
CA LYS A 452 17.98 51.79 19.55
C LYS A 452 19.18 51.71 18.60
N ASN A 453 20.28 51.10 19.04
CA ASN A 453 21.53 51.00 18.27
C ASN A 453 21.75 49.62 17.59
N ASN A 454 20.74 48.73 17.54
CA ASN A 454 20.87 47.34 17.04
C ASN A 454 21.94 46.49 17.79
N ILE A 455 22.19 46.73 19.08
CA ILE A 455 23.28 46.09 19.86
C ILE A 455 22.81 44.81 20.58
N VAL A 456 21.60 44.28 20.34
CA VAL A 456 21.11 43.04 21.01
C VAL A 456 20.69 41.99 20.00
N GLU A 457 21.25 40.79 20.16
CA GLU A 457 20.83 39.58 19.46
C GLU A 457 20.05 38.65 20.40
N ILE A 458 19.01 38.01 19.88
CA ILE A 458 18.31 36.91 20.54
C ILE A 458 18.93 35.60 20.08
N LEU A 459 19.53 34.87 21.02
CA LEU A 459 20.05 33.54 20.80
C LEU A 459 19.00 32.52 21.27
N VAL A 460 18.57 31.67 20.35
CA VAL A 460 17.62 30.59 20.64
C VAL A 460 18.35 29.26 20.54
N ARG A 461 18.35 28.49 21.63
CA ARG A 461 18.99 27.17 21.75
C ARG A 461 17.97 26.13 22.26
N GLY A 462 18.35 24.85 22.33
CA GLY A 462 17.50 23.78 22.87
C GLY A 462 16.73 23.05 21.78
N THR A 463 15.44 22.80 22.00
CA THR A 463 14.56 22.09 21.04
C THR A 463 13.26 22.87 20.81
N ALA A 464 12.50 22.53 19.76
CA ALA A 464 11.25 23.26 19.44
C ALA A 464 10.21 23.16 20.56
N LYS A 465 10.23 22.08 21.35
CA LYS A 465 9.34 21.88 22.51
C LYS A 465 9.84 22.58 23.77
N ARG A 466 11.17 22.72 23.93
CA ARG A 466 11.82 23.36 25.09
C ARG A 466 12.92 24.30 24.60
N PRO A 467 12.55 25.48 24.06
CA PRO A 467 13.53 26.46 23.63
C PRO A 467 14.10 27.21 24.84
N THR A 468 15.41 27.48 24.80
CA THR A 468 16.09 28.37 25.74
C THR A 468 16.43 29.65 24.99
N ILE A 469 16.01 30.80 25.52
CA ILE A 469 16.20 32.11 24.90
C ILE A 469 17.17 32.93 25.75
N ILE A 470 18.21 33.45 25.13
CA ILE A 470 19.27 34.23 25.77
C ILE A 470 19.41 35.56 25.01
N LEU A 471 19.48 36.66 25.75
CA LEU A 471 19.80 37.98 25.18
C LEU A 471 21.31 38.18 25.26
N ALA A 472 21.94 38.49 24.13
CA ALA A 472 23.38 38.72 24.06
C ALA A 472 23.68 40.06 23.36
N PRO A 473 24.75 40.77 23.76
CA PRO A 473 25.22 41.93 23.01
C PRO A 473 25.66 41.52 21.59
N PHE A 474 25.41 42.38 20.61
CA PHE A 474 25.74 42.17 19.20
C PHE A 474 27.26 42.03 19.04
N GLN A 475 27.71 40.91 18.50
CA GLN A 475 29.11 40.68 18.14
C GLN A 475 29.26 40.58 16.61
N PRO A 476 30.28 41.23 16.01
CA PRO A 476 30.55 41.12 14.58
C PRO A 476 30.70 39.65 14.14
N LEU A 477 30.11 39.34 12.99
CA LEU A 477 29.91 37.98 12.45
C LEU A 477 31.18 37.13 12.23
N ALA A 478 32.37 37.74 12.24
CA ALA A 478 33.64 37.09 11.91
C ALA A 478 34.22 36.23 13.05
N ASP A 479 33.94 36.56 14.32
CA ASP A 479 34.65 35.96 15.45
C ASP A 479 34.01 34.66 15.98
N PHE A 480 32.73 34.43 15.69
CA PHE A 480 32.00 33.28 16.24
C PHE A 480 32.04 32.01 15.37
N PHE A 481 32.44 32.10 14.09
CA PHE A 481 32.61 30.93 13.22
C PHE A 481 34.05 30.40 13.19
N ARG A 482 34.98 31.05 13.91
CA ARG A 482 36.36 30.58 14.03
C ARG A 482 36.57 29.57 15.17
N SER A 483 35.61 29.38 16.08
CA SER A 483 35.85 28.59 17.31
C SER A 483 35.18 27.22 17.37
N ASP A 484 34.58 26.69 16.30
CA ASP A 484 34.02 25.31 16.30
C ASP A 484 34.25 24.67 14.91
N TYR A 485 35.47 24.17 14.68
CA TYR A 485 35.75 23.10 13.71
C TYR A 485 35.49 21.74 14.35
#